data_AF-V8NPZ7-F1
#
_entry.id   AF-V8NPZ7-F1
#
_cell.length_a   1.000
_cell.length_b   1.000
_cell.length_c   1.000
_cell.angle_alpha   90.00
_cell.angle_beta   90.00
_cell.angle_gamma   90.00
#
_symmetry.space_group_name_H-M   'P 1'
#
loop_
_entity.id
_entity.type
_entity.pdbx_description
1 polymer ?
#
loop_
_entity_poly.entity_id
_entity_poly.type
_entity_poly.pdbx_seq_one_letter_code
_entity_poly.pdbx_strand_id
1 'polypeptide(L)'
;MDESQQSCMADTVALQCLSALVMDLSSNKISTLNAEMFLHLISLAKLDLSGNPFFCDCNLAWLPRWVEERNVKVSRPSETQCAQPLELADLPVFNVSFSDATCGADYIACLPDNSTGGAESIVRFTSRLPQNLTEEMCSALCYADGQDYGGFSEEADCFCGFALEPNVSSGCLPFCARPLAGPLCGGPTLLSRVFPAVLPVSLEGPGTPCSAYQEVAFILHLPVAVGTIQWDFGDETGLFNTTKTTILQVYTLPGLFDVTATVFVGNRFISAQTEIEVLASPEEMALQCPSLVKTNESLQLHIKNRGGTGLSVAYNITVQDQEPGRGEE
;
A
#
# COMPACT_ATOMS: atom_id res chain seq x y z
N MET A 1 47.19 -31.32 -47.66
CA MET A 1 48.48 -30.60 -47.67
C MET A 1 48.32 -29.53 -48.72
N ASP A 2 48.28 -28.23 -48.47
CA ASP A 2 48.38 -27.40 -47.27
C ASP A 2 48.23 -25.99 -47.86
N GLU A 3 47.29 -25.16 -47.40
CA GLU A 3 47.40 -23.69 -47.54
C GLU A 3 46.78 -23.03 -46.31
N SER A 4 47.28 -23.47 -45.16
CA SER A 4 47.28 -22.71 -43.93
C SER A 4 48.68 -22.14 -43.71
N GLN A 5 49.09 -21.13 -44.48
CA GLN A 5 50.32 -20.39 -44.20
C GLN A 5 50.04 -19.00 -43.61
N GLN A 6 50.03 -19.03 -42.29
CA GLN A 6 50.59 -18.05 -41.37
C GLN A 6 51.62 -17.10 -42.02
N SER A 7 51.34 -15.80 -41.99
CA SER A 7 52.38 -14.77 -42.03
C SER A 7 52.18 -13.83 -40.84
N CYS A 8 52.66 -14.26 -39.67
CA CYS A 8 52.95 -13.34 -38.57
C CYS A 8 54.46 -13.07 -38.60
N MET A 9 54.87 -11.93 -39.15
CA MET A 9 56.23 -11.41 -38.93
C MET A 9 56.31 -10.81 -37.53
N ALA A 10 57.45 -11.06 -36.89
CA ALA A 10 57.81 -10.60 -35.56
C ALA A 10 57.98 -9.08 -35.51
N ASP A 11 57.40 -8.43 -34.50
CA ASP A 11 58.14 -7.57 -33.59
C ASP A 11 57.30 -7.23 -32.35
N THR A 12 58.00 -7.00 -31.25
CA THR A 12 57.49 -6.71 -29.91
C THR A 12 56.44 -5.60 -29.88
N VAL A 13 55.37 -5.85 -29.10
CA VAL A 13 54.22 -4.99 -28.74
C VAL A 13 52.96 -5.19 -29.60
N ALA A 14 51.96 -5.83 -28.97
CA ALA A 14 50.54 -5.89 -29.32
C ALA A 14 50.12 -6.57 -30.64
N LEU A 15 49.76 -7.86 -30.57
CA LEU A 15 48.73 -8.45 -31.45
C LEU A 15 48.07 -9.66 -30.74
N GLN A 16 46.96 -9.38 -30.05
CA GLN A 16 45.98 -10.42 -29.73
C GLN A 16 45.32 -10.84 -31.06
N CYS A 17 45.76 -11.97 -31.63
CA CYS A 17 44.94 -12.72 -32.56
C CYS A 17 43.76 -13.34 -31.79
N LEU A 18 42.76 -12.53 -31.44
CA LEU A 18 41.45 -13.04 -31.04
C LEU A 18 40.75 -13.47 -32.33
N SER A 19 40.82 -14.75 -32.65
CA SER A 19 39.99 -15.32 -33.71
C SER A 19 38.53 -15.04 -33.36
N ALA A 20 37.84 -14.30 -34.24
CA ALA A 20 36.41 -14.03 -34.12
C ALA A 20 35.66 -15.36 -34.05
N LEU A 21 35.03 -15.66 -32.91
CA LEU A 21 34.31 -16.91 -32.72
C LEU A 21 32.94 -16.81 -33.41
N VAL A 22 32.63 -17.80 -34.23
CA VAL A 22 31.32 -17.94 -34.90
C VAL A 22 30.62 -19.13 -34.29
N MET A 23 29.38 -18.94 -33.82
CA MET A 23 28.56 -19.98 -33.23
C MET A 23 27.28 -20.15 -34.05
N ASP A 24 27.07 -21.36 -34.56
CA ASP A 24 25.87 -21.73 -35.29
C ASP A 24 25.06 -22.74 -34.46
N LEU A 25 23.89 -22.32 -34.01
CA LEU A 25 22.91 -23.12 -33.29
C LEU A 25 21.58 -23.19 -34.07
N SER A 26 21.60 -22.88 -35.36
CA SER A 26 20.40 -22.86 -36.20
C SER A 26 19.78 -24.26 -36.38
N SER A 27 18.48 -24.29 -36.67
CA SER A 27 17.70 -25.51 -36.98
C SER A 27 17.76 -26.59 -35.88
N ASN A 28 17.81 -26.16 -34.61
CA ASN A 28 17.71 -27.04 -33.46
C ASN A 28 16.31 -26.97 -32.83
N LYS A 29 16.14 -27.55 -31.64
CA LYS A 29 14.90 -27.53 -30.86
C LYS A 29 15.04 -26.68 -29.60
N ILE A 30 15.80 -25.59 -29.68
CA ILE A 30 16.05 -24.71 -28.55
C ILE A 30 14.82 -23.84 -28.34
N SER A 31 14.18 -23.95 -27.17
CA SER A 31 13.05 -23.10 -26.78
C SER A 31 13.48 -21.91 -25.92
N THR A 32 14.56 -22.00 -25.17
CA THR A 32 15.10 -20.90 -24.35
C THR A 32 16.62 -21.01 -24.22
N LEU A 33 17.27 -19.90 -23.87
CA LEU A 33 18.72 -19.82 -23.67
C LEU A 33 19.00 -19.18 -22.31
N ASN A 34 19.81 -19.84 -21.48
CA ASN A 34 20.23 -19.28 -20.18
C ASN A 34 21.37 -18.26 -20.39
N ALA A 35 21.19 -17.05 -19.86
CA ALA A 35 22.18 -15.97 -19.90
C ALA A 35 23.56 -16.39 -19.37
N GLU A 36 23.60 -17.22 -18.32
CA GLU A 36 24.84 -17.66 -17.68
C GLU A 36 25.78 -18.40 -18.65
N MET A 37 25.20 -19.14 -19.61
CA MET A 37 25.97 -19.86 -20.63
C MET A 37 26.71 -18.93 -21.60
N PHE A 38 26.23 -17.69 -21.75
CA PHE A 38 26.77 -16.71 -22.70
C PHE A 38 27.66 -15.65 -22.03
N LEU A 39 27.74 -15.62 -20.69
CA LEU A 39 28.57 -14.67 -19.93
C LEU A 39 30.06 -14.74 -20.28
N HIS A 40 30.57 -15.95 -20.55
CA HIS A 40 31.99 -16.20 -20.80
C HIS A 40 32.38 -16.16 -22.29
N LEU A 41 31.41 -15.92 -23.20
CA LEU A 41 31.65 -15.90 -24.64
C LEU A 41 32.18 -14.52 -25.12
N ILE A 42 33.31 -14.09 -24.56
CA ILE A 42 33.86 -12.73 -24.73
C ILE A 42 34.32 -12.45 -26.17
N SER A 43 34.71 -13.50 -26.93
CA SER A 43 35.22 -13.38 -28.30
C SER A 43 34.18 -13.71 -29.38
N LEU A 44 32.90 -13.88 -29.02
CA LEU A 44 31.86 -14.22 -29.98
C LEU A 44 31.57 -13.03 -30.90
N ALA A 45 31.71 -13.23 -32.21
CA ALA A 45 31.50 -12.21 -33.22
C ALA A 45 30.22 -12.42 -34.03
N LYS A 46 29.80 -13.68 -34.22
CA LYS A 46 28.63 -14.03 -35.02
C LYS A 46 27.85 -15.19 -34.41
N LEU A 47 26.54 -15.06 -34.37
CA LEU A 47 25.61 -16.02 -33.80
C LEU A 47 24.47 -16.32 -34.78
N ASP A 48 24.18 -17.60 -35.00
CA ASP A 48 23.00 -18.04 -35.75
C ASP A 48 22.07 -18.87 -34.86
N LEU A 49 20.82 -18.41 -34.75
CA LEU A 49 19.75 -19.01 -33.94
C LEU A 49 18.52 -19.37 -34.78
N SER A 50 18.57 -19.18 -36.09
CA SER A 50 17.41 -19.33 -36.97
C SER A 50 16.80 -20.73 -36.92
N GLY A 51 15.49 -20.83 -37.13
CA GLY A 51 14.79 -22.12 -37.20
C GLY A 51 14.69 -22.88 -35.87
N ASN A 52 14.79 -22.18 -34.74
CA ASN A 52 14.52 -22.72 -33.40
C ASN A 52 13.15 -22.26 -32.87
N PRO A 53 12.43 -23.09 -32.10
CA PRO A 53 11.10 -22.76 -31.58
C PRO A 53 11.17 -21.94 -30.27
N PHE A 54 11.58 -20.68 -30.34
CA PHE A 54 11.79 -19.86 -29.14
C PHE A 54 10.51 -19.56 -28.37
N PHE A 55 10.61 -19.63 -27.04
CA PHE A 55 9.65 -19.12 -26.09
C PHE A 55 10.09 -17.71 -25.69
N CYS A 56 9.41 -16.69 -26.20
CA CYS A 56 9.72 -15.29 -25.98
C CYS A 56 9.06 -14.79 -24.69
N ASP A 57 9.66 -15.20 -23.57
CA ASP A 57 9.34 -14.76 -22.22
C ASP A 57 10.51 -13.98 -21.60
N CYS A 58 10.41 -13.69 -20.30
CA CYS A 58 11.46 -13.02 -19.54
C CYS A 58 12.77 -13.81 -19.48
N ASN A 59 12.76 -15.14 -19.66
CA ASN A 59 13.98 -15.94 -19.69
C ASN A 59 14.81 -15.67 -20.95
N LEU A 60 14.19 -15.19 -22.03
CA LEU A 60 14.87 -14.84 -23.28
C LEU A 60 15.11 -13.33 -23.44
N ALA A 61 14.54 -12.51 -22.54
CA ALA A 61 14.63 -11.05 -22.60
C ALA A 61 16.05 -10.48 -22.57
N TRP A 62 17.00 -11.20 -21.98
CA TRP A 62 18.40 -10.79 -21.92
C TRP A 62 19.09 -10.83 -23.29
N LEU A 63 18.63 -11.70 -24.20
CA LEU A 63 19.36 -12.03 -25.43
C LEU A 63 19.49 -10.83 -26.39
N PRO A 64 18.42 -10.07 -26.72
CA PRO A 64 18.56 -8.90 -27.59
C PRO A 64 19.53 -7.85 -27.04
N ARG A 65 19.41 -7.55 -25.74
CA ARG A 65 20.28 -6.61 -25.04
C ARG A 65 21.73 -7.07 -25.04
N TRP A 66 21.98 -8.34 -24.75
CA TRP A 66 23.33 -8.90 -24.75
C TRP A 66 23.98 -8.84 -26.14
N VAL A 67 23.21 -9.13 -27.20
CA VAL A 67 23.68 -9.03 -28.60
C VAL A 67 24.09 -7.60 -28.93
N GLU A 68 23.29 -6.61 -28.52
CA GLU A 68 23.59 -5.19 -28.71
C GLU A 68 24.82 -4.74 -27.92
N GLU A 69 24.85 -4.99 -26.61
CA GLU A 69 25.95 -4.61 -25.71
C GLU A 69 27.30 -5.22 -26.14
N ARG A 70 27.28 -6.47 -26.63
CA ARG A 70 28.48 -7.20 -27.05
C ARG A 70 28.82 -7.01 -28.53
N ASN A 71 28.02 -6.25 -29.29
CA ASN A 71 28.18 -6.05 -30.74
C ASN A 71 28.25 -7.36 -31.54
N VAL A 72 27.48 -8.38 -31.15
CA VAL A 72 27.44 -9.68 -31.83
C VAL A 72 26.58 -9.57 -33.10
N LYS A 73 27.07 -10.08 -34.23
CA LYS A 73 26.28 -10.12 -35.47
C LYS A 73 25.36 -11.33 -35.51
N VAL A 74 24.06 -11.11 -35.64
CA VAL A 74 23.08 -12.18 -35.85
C VAL A 74 22.98 -12.50 -37.35
N SER A 75 23.18 -13.76 -37.74
CA SER A 75 23.22 -14.18 -39.16
C SER A 75 21.90 -14.03 -39.89
N ARG A 76 20.81 -14.52 -39.28
CA ARG A 76 19.47 -14.63 -39.87
C ARG A 76 18.41 -14.14 -38.88
N PRO A 77 18.43 -12.85 -38.51
CA PRO A 77 17.57 -12.32 -37.44
C PRO A 77 16.07 -12.44 -37.77
N SER A 78 15.69 -12.37 -39.06
CA SER A 78 14.31 -12.53 -39.52
C SER A 78 13.78 -13.97 -39.42
N GLU A 79 14.67 -14.96 -39.38
CA GLU A 79 14.32 -16.39 -39.24
C GLU A 79 14.51 -16.88 -37.79
N THR A 80 14.97 -16.00 -36.89
CA THR A 80 15.02 -16.20 -35.45
C THR A 80 13.72 -15.64 -34.85
N GLN A 81 12.66 -16.44 -34.91
CA GLN A 81 11.29 -16.04 -34.54
C GLN A 81 10.83 -16.70 -33.25
N CYS A 82 9.90 -16.06 -32.56
CA CYS A 82 9.17 -16.65 -31.45
C CYS A 82 8.21 -17.72 -31.97
N ALA A 83 8.20 -18.89 -31.35
CA ALA A 83 7.15 -19.90 -31.54
C ALA A 83 6.07 -19.78 -30.46
N GLN A 84 6.42 -19.26 -29.28
CA GLN A 84 5.53 -19.03 -28.15
C GLN A 84 5.93 -17.75 -27.40
N PRO A 85 5.03 -17.12 -26.63
CA PRO A 85 3.59 -17.40 -26.54
C PRO A 85 2.86 -17.03 -27.86
N LEU A 86 1.59 -17.44 -28.01
CA LEU A 86 0.86 -17.34 -29.28
C LEU A 86 0.75 -15.90 -29.79
N GLU A 87 0.68 -14.96 -28.86
CA GLU A 87 0.56 -13.52 -29.10
C GLU A 87 1.83 -12.93 -29.75
N LEU A 88 2.97 -13.60 -29.57
CA LEU A 88 4.27 -13.22 -30.12
C LEU A 88 4.74 -14.16 -31.23
N ALA A 89 3.95 -15.18 -31.59
CA ALA A 89 4.33 -16.15 -32.60
C ALA A 89 4.67 -15.48 -33.94
N ASP A 90 5.67 -16.03 -34.62
CA ASP A 90 6.21 -15.57 -35.91
C ASP A 90 6.87 -14.17 -35.89
N LEU A 91 6.91 -13.49 -34.73
CA LEU A 91 7.66 -12.25 -34.56
C LEU A 91 9.16 -12.54 -34.38
N PRO A 92 10.06 -11.76 -35.00
CA PRO A 92 11.49 -11.88 -34.75
C PRO A 92 11.83 -11.60 -33.29
N VAL A 93 12.61 -12.48 -32.65
CA VAL A 93 13.01 -12.37 -31.23
C VAL A 93 13.62 -11.01 -30.92
N PHE A 94 14.44 -10.48 -31.84
CA PHE A 94 15.13 -9.19 -31.69
C PHE A 94 14.24 -7.95 -31.93
N ASN A 95 13.00 -8.14 -32.37
CA ASN A 95 12.03 -7.07 -32.60
C ASN A 95 10.88 -7.10 -31.57
N VAL A 96 10.93 -8.05 -30.63
CA VAL A 96 10.02 -8.11 -29.49
C VAL A 96 10.52 -7.16 -28.42
N SER A 97 9.64 -6.29 -27.92
CA SER A 97 9.94 -5.46 -26.76
C SER A 97 9.75 -6.30 -25.49
N PHE A 98 10.86 -6.72 -24.90
CA PHE A 98 10.86 -7.27 -23.54
C PHE A 98 10.98 -6.08 -22.58
N SER A 99 9.87 -5.67 -21.96
CA SER A 99 9.91 -4.50 -21.07
C SER A 99 10.72 -4.78 -19.78
N ASP A 100 11.81 -4.04 -19.58
CA ASP A 100 12.67 -4.08 -18.38
C ASP A 100 11.89 -3.82 -17.07
N ALA A 101 10.79 -3.06 -17.16
CA ALA A 101 9.92 -2.75 -16.03
C ALA A 101 9.17 -3.98 -15.47
N THR A 102 9.14 -5.10 -16.19
CA THR A 102 8.36 -6.29 -15.81
C THR A 102 9.21 -7.55 -15.73
N CYS A 103 10.18 -7.73 -16.63
CA CYS A 103 11.08 -8.88 -16.58
C CYS A 103 12.20 -8.75 -15.54
N GLY A 104 12.39 -7.57 -14.94
CA GLY A 104 13.21 -7.35 -13.76
C GLY A 104 12.42 -7.22 -12.46
N ALA A 105 11.15 -7.64 -12.43
CA ALA A 105 10.35 -7.69 -11.21
C ALA A 105 10.42 -9.10 -10.62
N ASP A 106 10.91 -9.23 -9.38
CA ASP A 106 11.01 -10.54 -8.73
C ASP A 106 9.63 -11.09 -8.31
N TYR A 107 8.66 -10.20 -8.03
CA TYR A 107 7.33 -10.51 -7.53
C TYR A 107 6.24 -9.69 -8.22
N ILE A 108 5.15 -10.33 -8.64
CA ILE A 108 3.98 -9.70 -9.26
C ILE A 108 2.67 -10.27 -8.72
N ALA A 109 1.54 -9.59 -8.96
CA ALA A 109 0.21 -10.15 -8.74
C ALA A 109 -0.79 -9.72 -9.82
N CYS A 110 -1.81 -10.55 -9.99
CA CYS A 110 -2.89 -10.36 -10.94
C CYS A 110 -4.16 -9.95 -10.19
N LEU A 111 -4.68 -8.76 -10.45
CA LEU A 111 -5.93 -8.28 -9.89
C LEU A 111 -7.06 -8.52 -10.90
N PRO A 112 -8.07 -9.34 -10.56
CA PRO A 112 -9.23 -9.52 -11.42
C PRO A 112 -10.09 -8.26 -11.42
N ASP A 113 -10.38 -7.71 -12.59
CA ASP A 113 -11.36 -6.63 -12.71
C ASP A 113 -12.77 -7.21 -12.50
N ASN A 114 -13.44 -6.80 -11.42
CA ASN A 114 -14.79 -7.28 -11.08
C ASN A 114 -15.89 -6.70 -11.98
N SER A 115 -15.53 -5.85 -12.94
CA SER A 115 -16.46 -5.01 -13.71
C SER A 115 -16.73 -5.55 -15.12
N THR A 116 -15.74 -6.19 -15.72
CA THR A 116 -15.79 -6.73 -17.09
C THR A 116 -14.62 -7.68 -17.20
N GLY A 117 -14.88 -8.97 -17.44
CA GLY A 117 -13.84 -10.01 -17.55
C GLY A 117 -12.91 -9.81 -18.75
N GLY A 118 -12.07 -8.77 -18.73
CA GLY A 118 -11.32 -8.31 -19.89
C GLY A 118 -10.08 -7.44 -19.64
N ALA A 119 -9.71 -7.08 -18.41
CA ALA A 119 -8.40 -6.49 -18.14
C ALA A 119 -7.93 -6.81 -16.72
N GLU A 120 -7.10 -7.84 -16.56
CA GLU A 120 -6.41 -8.05 -15.28
C GLU A 120 -5.38 -6.93 -15.09
N SER A 121 -5.52 -6.20 -13.98
CA SER A 121 -4.53 -5.19 -13.60
C SER A 121 -3.34 -5.89 -12.95
N ILE A 122 -2.13 -5.57 -13.39
CA ILE A 122 -0.91 -6.20 -12.88
C ILE A 122 -0.32 -5.30 -11.80
N VAL A 123 -0.07 -5.86 -10.62
CA VAL A 123 0.68 -5.20 -9.55
C VAL A 123 2.14 -5.63 -9.64
N ARG A 124 3.04 -4.66 -9.70
CA ARG A 124 4.48 -4.89 -9.59
C ARG A 124 4.93 -4.57 -8.18
N PHE A 125 5.56 -5.53 -7.51
CA PHE A 125 6.17 -5.30 -6.21
C PHE A 125 7.62 -4.82 -6.39
N THR A 126 7.98 -3.74 -5.70
CA THR A 126 9.30 -3.12 -5.81
C THR A 126 10.08 -3.13 -4.50
N SER A 127 9.40 -3.35 -3.37
CA SER A 127 10.04 -3.40 -2.06
C SER A 127 9.59 -4.62 -1.26
N ARG A 128 10.53 -5.15 -0.47
CA ARG A 128 10.32 -6.23 0.49
C ARG A 128 10.59 -5.71 1.89
N LEU A 129 9.63 -5.93 2.77
CA LEU A 129 9.69 -5.57 4.19
C LEU A 129 10.04 -6.81 5.04
N PRO A 130 10.53 -6.62 6.28
CA PRO A 130 10.95 -7.71 7.16
C PRO A 130 9.84 -8.72 7.47
N GLN A 131 10.27 -9.91 7.94
CA GLN A 131 9.39 -11.03 8.27
C GLN A 131 8.54 -10.77 9.53
N ASN A 132 7.36 -11.39 9.61
CA ASN A 132 6.40 -11.36 10.74
C ASN A 132 5.57 -10.08 10.90
N LEU A 133 5.20 -9.42 9.81
CA LEU A 133 4.23 -8.32 9.85
C LEU A 133 2.80 -8.87 9.76
N THR A 134 1.88 -8.28 10.53
CA THR A 134 0.45 -8.51 10.31
C THR A 134 0.01 -7.81 9.02
N GLU A 135 -1.13 -8.21 8.47
CA GLU A 135 -1.69 -7.57 7.27
C GLU A 135 -1.90 -6.07 7.47
N GLU A 136 -2.39 -5.64 8.64
CA GLU A 136 -2.56 -4.24 8.99
C GLU A 136 -1.24 -3.46 9.03
N MET A 137 -0.20 -4.05 9.62
CA MET A 137 1.12 -3.41 9.69
C MET A 137 1.78 -3.33 8.30
N CYS A 138 1.70 -4.40 7.52
CA CYS A 138 2.22 -4.44 6.15
C CYS A 138 1.51 -3.39 5.27
N SER A 139 0.16 -3.37 5.32
CA SER A 139 -0.68 -2.41 4.62
C SER A 139 -0.32 -0.96 4.97
N ALA A 140 -0.17 -0.67 6.27
CA ALA A 140 0.18 0.67 6.74
C ALA A 140 1.59 1.11 6.32
N LEU A 141 2.57 0.21 6.34
CA LEU A 141 3.93 0.50 5.90
C LEU A 141 4.00 0.71 4.38
N CYS A 142 3.32 -0.11 3.59
CA CYS A 142 3.22 0.08 2.15
C CYS A 142 2.55 1.41 1.79
N TYR A 143 1.46 1.75 2.49
CA TYR A 143 0.79 3.05 2.33
C TYR A 143 1.75 4.21 2.63
N ALA A 144 2.55 4.07 3.69
CA ALA A 144 3.52 5.08 4.12
C ALA A 144 4.69 5.26 3.15
N ASP A 145 5.08 4.19 2.45
CA ASP A 145 6.07 4.22 1.37
C ASP A 145 5.50 4.78 0.05
N GLY A 146 4.21 5.14 0.03
CA GLY A 146 3.54 5.67 -1.16
C GLY A 146 3.16 4.60 -2.18
N GLN A 147 3.10 3.34 -1.76
CA GLN A 147 2.68 2.21 -2.58
C GLN A 147 1.16 2.01 -2.46
N ASP A 148 0.53 1.47 -3.52
CA ASP A 148 -0.93 1.30 -3.59
C ASP A 148 -1.37 -0.08 -3.13
N TYR A 149 -0.47 -1.07 -3.14
CA TYR A 149 -0.76 -2.46 -2.83
C TYR A 149 0.29 -3.06 -1.91
N GLY A 150 -0.17 -3.95 -1.04
CA GLY A 150 0.64 -4.86 -0.25
C GLY A 150 0.34 -6.31 -0.61
N GLY A 151 1.29 -7.20 -0.34
CA GLY A 151 1.09 -8.63 -0.54
C GLY A 151 2.01 -9.48 0.32
N PHE A 152 1.64 -10.74 0.53
CA PHE A 152 2.44 -11.72 1.24
C PHE A 152 2.90 -12.86 0.33
N SER A 153 4.15 -13.31 0.51
CA SER A 153 4.57 -14.62 0.00
C SER A 153 4.08 -15.77 0.89
N GLU A 154 4.32 -17.00 0.45
CA GLU A 154 4.06 -18.22 1.24
C GLU A 154 4.90 -18.25 2.53
N GLU A 155 6.06 -17.61 2.54
CA GLU A 155 6.94 -17.44 3.72
C GLU A 155 6.52 -16.27 4.63
N ALA A 156 5.37 -15.63 4.35
CA ALA A 156 4.86 -14.46 5.07
C ALA A 156 5.79 -13.24 5.05
N ASP A 157 6.61 -13.10 4.00
CA ASP A 157 7.31 -11.87 3.70
C ASP A 157 6.32 -10.83 3.13
N CYS A 158 6.38 -9.60 3.64
CA CYS A 158 5.55 -8.49 3.18
C CYS A 158 6.21 -7.78 1.98
N PHE A 159 5.44 -7.57 0.91
CA PHE A 159 5.87 -6.88 -0.30
C PHE A 159 4.97 -5.68 -0.58
N CYS A 160 5.54 -4.57 -1.05
CA CYS A 160 4.80 -3.38 -1.44
C CYS A 160 5.00 -3.04 -2.91
N GLY A 161 3.95 -2.54 -3.55
CA GLY A 161 3.95 -2.30 -5.00
C GLY A 161 2.83 -1.40 -5.49
N PHE A 162 2.85 -1.16 -6.80
CA PHE A 162 1.90 -0.32 -7.50
C PHE A 162 1.25 -1.07 -8.67
N ALA A 163 0.03 -0.66 -9.02
CA ALA A 163 -0.62 -1.14 -10.23
C ALA A 163 0.05 -0.54 -11.47
N LEU A 164 0.31 -1.38 -12.47
CA LEU A 164 0.74 -0.95 -13.79
C LEU A 164 -0.48 -0.53 -14.61
N GLU A 165 -0.37 0.57 -15.36
CA GLU A 165 -1.45 1.05 -16.22
C GLU A 165 -1.79 0.03 -17.32
N PRO A 166 -3.08 -0.18 -17.65
CA PRO A 166 -3.52 -1.18 -18.63
C PRO A 166 -3.10 -0.86 -20.08
N ASN A 167 -2.62 0.36 -20.35
CA ASN A 167 -2.15 0.79 -21.68
C ASN A 167 -0.70 0.40 -21.97
N VAL A 168 0.01 -0.15 -20.98
CA VAL A 168 1.34 -0.71 -21.23
C VAL A 168 1.12 -2.07 -21.88
N SER A 169 1.62 -2.25 -23.10
CA SER A 169 1.85 -3.55 -23.74
C SER A 169 2.83 -4.35 -22.89
N SER A 170 2.37 -4.78 -21.72
CA SER A 170 3.18 -5.37 -20.68
C SER A 170 3.36 -6.84 -21.02
N GLY A 171 4.62 -7.26 -21.16
CA GLY A 171 4.99 -8.66 -21.38
C GLY A 171 4.54 -9.61 -20.25
N CYS A 172 3.86 -9.08 -19.21
CA CYS A 172 3.30 -9.84 -18.10
C CYS A 172 1.82 -10.23 -18.24
N LEU A 173 1.07 -9.67 -19.19
CA LEU A 173 -0.30 -10.11 -19.49
C LEU A 173 -0.43 -11.64 -19.68
N PRO A 174 0.54 -12.35 -20.29
CA PRO A 174 0.49 -13.80 -20.39
C PRO A 174 0.53 -14.56 -19.05
N PHE A 175 1.09 -13.97 -17.97
CA PHE A 175 1.13 -14.60 -16.65
C PHE A 175 -0.22 -14.56 -15.93
N CYS A 176 -1.05 -13.55 -16.21
CA CYS A 176 -2.37 -13.42 -15.62
C CYS A 176 -3.46 -14.11 -16.48
N ALA A 177 -3.33 -14.08 -17.81
CA ALA A 177 -4.34 -14.55 -18.76
C ALA A 177 -4.64 -16.07 -18.76
N ARG A 178 -3.93 -16.90 -17.98
CA ARG A 178 -4.20 -18.36 -17.88
C ARG A 178 -3.85 -18.93 -16.49
N PRO A 179 -4.60 -19.94 -16.00
CA PRO A 179 -4.19 -20.73 -14.85
C PRO A 179 -3.02 -21.63 -15.27
N LEU A 180 -1.79 -21.12 -15.17
CA LEU A 180 -0.58 -21.90 -15.44
C LEU A 180 -0.31 -22.82 -14.25
N ALA A 181 -0.70 -24.08 -14.42
CA ALA A 181 -0.35 -25.16 -13.51
C ALA A 181 1.14 -25.50 -13.63
N GLY A 182 1.98 -24.94 -12.75
CA GLY A 182 3.33 -25.41 -12.51
C GLY A 182 4.38 -24.30 -12.35
N PRO A 183 5.50 -24.58 -11.66
CA PRO A 183 6.58 -23.63 -11.48
C PRO A 183 7.29 -23.41 -12.83
N LEU A 184 6.99 -22.28 -13.48
CA LEU A 184 7.79 -21.80 -14.60
C LEU A 184 9.13 -21.33 -14.04
N CYS A 185 10.19 -22.10 -14.27
CA CYS A 185 11.54 -21.71 -13.89
C CYS A 185 11.91 -20.37 -14.57
N GLY A 186 12.27 -19.35 -13.77
CA GLY A 186 12.83 -18.08 -14.22
C GLY A 186 11.84 -16.96 -14.60
N GLY A 187 10.54 -17.16 -14.35
CA GLY A 187 9.55 -16.07 -14.37
C GLY A 187 9.43 -15.34 -13.02
N PRO A 188 8.71 -14.20 -12.97
CA PRO A 188 8.42 -13.53 -11.70
C PRO A 188 7.55 -14.44 -10.81
N THR A 189 7.73 -14.33 -9.49
CA THR A 189 6.93 -15.07 -8.53
C THR A 189 5.56 -14.43 -8.38
N LEU A 190 4.49 -15.20 -8.55
CA LEU A 190 3.13 -14.71 -8.38
C LEU A 190 2.73 -14.72 -6.90
N LEU A 191 2.39 -13.54 -6.35
CA LEU A 191 1.81 -13.43 -5.02
C LEU A 191 0.29 -13.69 -5.08
N SER A 192 -0.17 -14.64 -4.27
CA SER A 192 -1.56 -15.07 -4.20
C SER A 192 -2.38 -14.22 -3.21
N ARG A 193 -1.74 -13.69 -2.16
CA ARG A 193 -2.37 -12.88 -1.10
C ARG A 193 -2.00 -11.42 -1.27
N VAL A 194 -2.83 -10.69 -2.01
CA VAL A 194 -2.64 -9.25 -2.30
C VAL A 194 -3.83 -8.45 -1.81
N PHE A 195 -3.55 -7.26 -1.27
CA PHE A 195 -4.54 -6.37 -0.68
C PHE A 195 -4.19 -4.90 -1.00
N PRO A 196 -5.19 -4.01 -1.04
CA PRO A 196 -4.93 -2.58 -1.18
C PRO A 196 -4.18 -2.06 0.06
N ALA A 197 -3.10 -1.30 -0.17
CA ALA A 197 -2.37 -0.66 0.91
C ALA A 197 -3.19 0.53 1.43
N VAL A 198 -3.65 0.40 2.67
CA VAL A 198 -4.40 1.42 3.41
C VAL A 198 -3.81 1.60 4.80
N LEU A 199 -3.91 2.81 5.35
CA LEU A 199 -3.56 3.08 6.73
C LEU A 199 -4.85 3.06 7.57
N PRO A 200 -5.16 1.98 8.31
CA PRO A 200 -6.34 1.97 9.17
C PRO A 200 -6.14 2.98 10.31
N VAL A 201 -7.08 3.92 10.42
CA VAL A 201 -7.10 4.93 11.48
C VAL A 201 -8.44 4.88 12.17
N SER A 202 -8.43 4.84 13.49
CA SER A 202 -9.65 4.99 14.29
C SER A 202 -9.44 6.01 15.39
N LEU A 203 -10.44 6.85 15.59
CA LEU A 203 -10.44 7.91 16.59
C LEU A 203 -11.44 7.55 17.69
N GLU A 204 -10.92 7.38 18.90
CA GLU A 204 -11.69 7.08 20.09
C GLU A 204 -11.87 8.36 20.93
N GLY A 205 -13.13 8.67 21.24
CA GLY A 205 -13.54 9.73 22.16
C GLY A 205 -14.05 9.18 23.50
N PRO A 206 -14.57 10.03 24.39
CA PRO A 206 -15.00 9.63 25.73
C PRO A 206 -16.23 8.70 25.78
N GLY A 207 -16.95 8.54 24.66
CA GLY A 207 -18.13 7.66 24.53
C GLY A 207 -19.35 8.05 25.37
N THR A 208 -19.23 9.06 26.23
CA THR A 208 -20.28 9.59 27.09
C THR A 208 -20.22 11.12 27.11
N PRO A 209 -21.37 11.80 27.35
CA PRO A 209 -21.38 13.25 27.48
C PRO A 209 -20.47 13.73 28.61
N CYS A 210 -19.71 14.79 28.36
CA CYS A 210 -18.74 15.36 29.31
C CYS A 210 -19.21 16.73 29.81
N SER A 211 -18.74 17.17 30.98
CA SER A 211 -19.07 18.51 31.47
C SER A 211 -18.14 19.56 30.87
N ALA A 212 -18.63 20.78 30.67
CA ALA A 212 -17.78 21.92 30.34
C ALA A 212 -16.69 22.11 31.41
N TYR A 213 -15.50 22.54 31.00
CA TYR A 213 -14.30 22.67 31.84
C TYR A 213 -13.70 21.35 32.37
N GLN A 214 -14.20 20.20 31.90
CA GLN A 214 -13.60 18.90 32.16
C GLN A 214 -12.52 18.59 31.10
N GLU A 215 -11.40 18.02 31.52
CA GLU A 215 -10.40 17.46 30.60
C GLU A 215 -10.92 16.16 29.99
N VAL A 216 -10.92 16.11 28.66
CA VAL A 216 -11.35 14.96 27.87
C VAL A 216 -10.18 14.46 27.04
N ALA A 217 -9.97 13.14 27.05
CA ALA A 217 -8.94 12.50 26.24
C ALA A 217 -9.51 12.00 24.91
N PHE A 218 -8.79 12.29 23.83
CA PHE A 218 -9.00 11.69 22.51
C PHE A 218 -7.79 10.82 22.16
N ILE A 219 -8.05 9.61 21.68
CA ILE A 219 -7.02 8.61 21.40
C ILE A 219 -7.13 8.20 19.93
N LEU A 220 -6.06 8.44 19.18
CA LEU A 220 -5.92 8.00 17.79
C LEU A 220 -5.17 6.67 17.75
N HIS A 221 -5.83 5.62 17.29
CA HIS A 221 -5.21 4.30 17.12
C HIS A 221 -4.62 4.19 15.71
N LEU A 222 -3.32 3.91 15.66
CA LEU A 222 -2.54 3.75 14.43
C LEU A 222 -1.65 2.51 14.53
N PRO A 223 -1.56 1.68 13.48
CA PRO A 223 -0.70 0.49 13.48
C PRO A 223 0.79 0.82 13.35
N VAL A 224 1.12 2.03 12.90
CA VAL A 224 2.51 2.49 12.65
C VAL A 224 2.68 3.93 13.13
N ALA A 225 3.92 4.29 13.49
CA ALA A 225 4.26 5.66 13.84
C ALA A 225 4.26 6.55 12.58
N VAL A 226 3.69 7.75 12.70
CA VAL A 226 3.50 8.71 11.60
C VAL A 226 4.15 10.05 11.92
N GLY A 227 4.41 10.84 10.88
CA GLY A 227 5.19 12.07 10.99
C GLY A 227 4.43 13.26 11.57
N THR A 228 3.17 13.48 11.20
CA THR A 228 2.39 14.63 11.69
C THR A 228 0.90 14.28 11.73
N ILE A 229 0.25 14.65 12.83
CA ILE A 229 -1.19 14.51 13.07
C ILE A 229 -1.74 15.92 13.33
N GLN A 230 -2.74 16.32 12.55
CA GLN A 230 -3.48 17.56 12.71
C GLN A 230 -4.82 17.27 13.34
N TRP A 231 -5.09 17.92 14.46
CA TRP A 231 -6.34 17.82 15.20
C TRP A 231 -7.22 19.05 14.94
N ASP A 232 -8.50 18.80 14.72
CA ASP A 232 -9.57 19.78 14.71
C ASP A 232 -10.62 19.35 15.74
N PHE A 233 -10.86 20.16 16.76
CA PHE A 233 -11.79 19.83 17.84
C PHE A 233 -13.21 20.36 17.59
N GLY A 234 -13.45 21.04 16.47
CA GLY A 234 -14.76 21.58 16.13
C GLY A 234 -15.20 22.77 17.00
N ASP A 235 -14.35 23.24 17.93
CA ASP A 235 -14.63 24.31 18.89
C ASP A 235 -14.13 25.69 18.44
N GLU A 236 -13.81 25.84 17.14
CA GLU A 236 -13.26 27.04 16.52
C GLU A 236 -11.90 27.50 17.07
N THR A 237 -11.22 26.71 17.91
CA THR A 237 -9.87 27.05 18.42
C THR A 237 -8.78 26.94 17.35
N GLY A 238 -9.10 26.33 16.21
CA GLY A 238 -8.22 26.15 15.07
C GLY A 238 -7.52 24.80 15.06
N LEU A 239 -6.64 24.63 14.08
CA LEU A 239 -5.95 23.37 13.82
C LEU A 239 -4.72 23.21 14.71
N PHE A 240 -4.58 22.05 15.34
CA PHE A 240 -3.47 21.74 16.23
C PHE A 240 -2.60 20.60 15.68
N ASN A 241 -1.34 20.89 15.36
CA ASN A 241 -0.39 19.92 14.80
C ASN A 241 0.51 19.32 15.88
N THR A 242 0.64 18.00 15.87
CA THR A 242 1.42 17.25 16.86
C THR A 242 1.84 15.88 16.31
N THR A 243 2.74 15.20 17.03
CA THR A 243 3.08 13.78 16.80
C THR A 243 2.42 12.84 17.81
N LYS A 244 1.77 13.40 18.84
CA LYS A 244 1.10 12.63 19.88
C LYS A 244 -0.22 12.06 19.36
N THR A 245 -0.43 10.77 19.61
CA THR A 245 -1.69 10.07 19.30
C THR A 245 -2.77 10.29 20.35
N THR A 246 -2.41 10.77 21.54
CA THR A 246 -3.36 11.11 22.60
C THR A 246 -3.28 12.59 22.92
N ILE A 247 -4.43 13.26 22.90
CA ILE A 247 -4.57 14.68 23.25
C ILE A 247 -5.63 14.86 24.33
N LEU A 248 -5.37 15.78 25.24
CA LEU A 248 -6.32 16.26 26.24
C LEU A 248 -6.88 17.60 25.76
N GLN A 249 -8.20 17.71 25.69
CA GLN A 249 -8.91 18.93 25.29
C GLN A 249 -9.92 19.32 26.36
N VAL A 250 -10.09 20.63 26.57
CA VAL A 250 -11.08 21.20 27.49
C VAL A 250 -12.02 22.10 26.71
N TYR A 251 -13.31 21.75 26.71
CA TYR A 251 -14.35 22.56 26.08
C TYR A 251 -14.90 23.58 27.07
N THR A 252 -14.98 24.84 26.62
CA THR A 252 -15.48 25.96 27.44
C THR A 252 -16.95 26.27 27.18
N LEU A 253 -17.49 25.82 26.04
CA LEU A 253 -18.87 26.00 25.64
C LEU A 253 -19.59 24.66 25.58
N PRO A 254 -20.86 24.58 26.02
CA PRO A 254 -21.68 23.39 25.84
C PRO A 254 -22.15 23.26 24.38
N GLY A 255 -22.30 22.03 23.89
CA GLY A 255 -22.69 21.76 22.52
C GLY A 255 -22.26 20.37 22.04
N LEU A 256 -22.58 20.10 20.76
CA LEU A 256 -22.06 18.95 20.03
C LEU A 256 -20.88 19.41 19.19
N PHE A 257 -19.77 18.69 19.27
CA PHE A 257 -18.54 19.01 18.56
C PHE A 257 -18.06 17.79 17.75
N ASP A 258 -17.75 18.03 16.48
CA ASP A 258 -17.12 17.05 15.61
C ASP A 258 -15.61 17.16 15.71
N VAL A 259 -14.97 16.12 16.24
CA VAL A 259 -13.52 16.05 16.40
C VAL A 259 -12.94 15.25 15.25
N THR A 260 -12.04 15.87 14.49
CA THR A 260 -11.36 15.24 13.35
C THR A 260 -9.85 15.18 13.60
N ALA A 261 -9.27 14.00 13.39
CA ALA A 261 -7.83 13.79 13.39
C ALA A 261 -7.37 13.43 11.98
N THR A 262 -6.53 14.28 11.38
CA THR A 262 -5.95 14.09 10.04
C THR A 262 -4.48 13.69 10.17
N VAL A 263 -4.14 12.52 9.64
CA VAL A 263 -2.79 11.97 9.65
C VAL A 263 -2.13 12.20 8.30
N PHE A 264 -0.97 12.84 8.31
CA PHE A 264 -0.18 13.11 7.11
C PHE A 264 0.98 12.13 6.99
N VAL A 265 1.08 11.47 5.84
CA VAL A 265 2.14 10.52 5.51
C VAL A 265 2.67 10.84 4.11
N GLY A 266 3.83 11.50 4.06
CA GLY A 266 4.37 12.05 2.81
C GLY A 266 3.38 13.05 2.19
N ASN A 267 2.94 12.77 0.96
CA ASN A 267 1.94 13.58 0.24
C ASN A 267 0.51 13.08 0.40
N ARG A 268 0.30 11.99 1.14
CA ARG A 268 -1.02 11.39 1.36
C ARG A 268 -1.52 11.78 2.74
N PHE A 269 -2.84 11.80 2.91
CA PHE A 269 -3.47 12.03 4.20
C PHE A 269 -4.68 11.12 4.37
N ILE A 270 -4.99 10.82 5.62
CA ILE A 270 -6.19 10.08 6.01
C ILE A 270 -6.76 10.69 7.28
N SER A 271 -8.08 10.76 7.37
CA SER A 271 -8.79 11.42 8.45
C SER A 271 -9.77 10.46 9.13
N ALA A 272 -9.82 10.52 10.45
CA ALA A 272 -10.81 9.85 11.29
C ALA A 272 -11.56 10.90 12.11
N GLN A 273 -12.85 10.65 12.37
CA GLN A 273 -13.73 11.60 13.05
C GLN A 273 -14.54 10.91 14.15
N THR A 274 -14.87 11.67 15.19
CA THR A 274 -15.75 11.25 16.30
C THR A 274 -16.53 12.45 16.81
N GLU A 275 -17.68 12.23 17.45
CA GLU A 275 -18.53 13.29 17.98
C GLU A 275 -18.48 13.28 19.51
N ILE A 276 -18.55 14.46 20.12
CA ILE A 276 -18.66 14.64 21.58
C ILE A 276 -19.79 15.59 21.94
N GLU A 277 -20.58 15.23 22.95
CA GLU A 277 -21.55 16.10 23.60
C GLU A 277 -20.97 16.69 24.89
N VAL A 278 -20.94 18.03 24.97
CA VAL A 278 -20.48 18.78 26.14
C VAL A 278 -21.68 19.44 26.81
N LEU A 279 -21.91 19.08 28.07
CA LEU A 279 -23.01 19.57 28.89
C LEU A 279 -22.57 20.78 29.71
N ALA A 280 -23.48 21.74 29.88
CA ALA A 280 -23.25 22.82 30.82
C ALA A 280 -23.32 22.29 32.26
N SER A 281 -22.36 22.66 33.09
CA SER A 281 -22.44 22.42 34.53
C SER A 281 -23.48 23.36 35.16
N PRO A 282 -24.32 22.89 36.10
CA PRO A 282 -25.19 23.77 36.87
C PRO A 282 -24.34 24.65 37.80
N GLU A 283 -24.50 25.97 37.69
CA GLU A 283 -23.61 26.96 38.34
C GLU A 283 -24.04 27.24 39.78
N GLU A 284 -25.36 27.25 40.04
CA GLU A 284 -25.92 27.50 41.37
C GLU A 284 -27.35 26.92 41.45
N MET A 285 -27.60 26.03 42.42
CA MET A 285 -28.92 25.46 42.69
C MET A 285 -29.44 26.01 44.02
N ALA A 286 -30.53 26.76 43.97
CA ALA A 286 -31.11 27.43 45.14
C ALA A 286 -32.58 27.07 45.32
N LEU A 287 -32.99 26.89 46.58
CA LEU A 287 -34.40 26.83 46.94
C LEU A 287 -34.96 28.26 47.03
N GLN A 288 -35.96 28.54 46.22
CA GLN A 288 -36.70 29.78 46.25
C GLN A 288 -37.98 29.59 47.06
N CYS A 289 -37.95 30.11 48.29
CA CYS A 289 -39.05 30.06 49.24
C CYS A 289 -39.98 31.28 49.10
N PRO A 290 -41.28 31.14 49.43
CA PRO A 290 -42.19 32.27 49.58
C PRO A 290 -41.72 33.20 50.70
N SER A 291 -41.93 34.52 50.55
CA SER A 291 -41.54 35.52 51.55
C SER A 291 -42.40 35.51 52.82
N LEU A 292 -43.59 34.92 52.76
CA LEU A 292 -44.55 34.81 53.85
C LEU A 292 -45.16 33.41 53.82
N VAL A 293 -45.15 32.74 54.97
CA VAL A 293 -45.72 31.42 55.15
C VAL A 293 -46.89 31.54 56.13
N LYS A 294 -48.07 31.07 55.74
CA LYS A 294 -49.26 31.00 56.60
C LYS A 294 -49.47 29.58 57.09
N THR A 295 -49.94 29.45 58.32
CA THR A 295 -50.35 28.17 58.90
C THR A 295 -51.60 27.65 58.17
N ASN A 296 -51.64 26.33 57.94
CA ASN A 296 -52.71 25.60 57.22
C ASN A 296 -52.89 25.93 55.73
N GLU A 297 -51.89 26.53 55.08
CA GLU A 297 -51.84 26.68 53.61
C GLU A 297 -50.72 25.82 53.01
N SER A 298 -50.89 25.40 51.75
CA SER A 298 -49.87 24.63 51.01
C SER A 298 -48.64 25.48 50.69
N LEU A 299 -47.44 24.98 51.03
CA LEU A 299 -46.18 25.66 50.76
C LEU A 299 -45.70 25.37 49.33
N GLN A 300 -45.55 26.42 48.51
CA GLN A 300 -44.95 26.29 47.18
C GLN A 300 -43.46 26.63 47.24
N LEU A 301 -42.61 25.63 47.03
CA LEU A 301 -41.15 25.79 46.91
C LEU A 301 -40.76 25.65 45.45
N HIS A 302 -39.87 26.50 44.96
CA HIS A 302 -39.31 26.38 43.62
C HIS A 302 -37.82 26.08 43.72
N ILE A 303 -37.32 25.10 42.98
CA ILE A 303 -35.88 24.91 42.82
C ILE A 303 -35.46 25.74 41.61
N LYS A 304 -34.69 26.80 41.87
CA LYS A 304 -34.12 27.63 40.82
C LYS A 304 -32.70 27.16 40.54
N ASN A 305 -32.43 26.81 39.30
CA ASN A 305 -31.08 26.53 38.84
C ASN A 305 -30.61 27.62 37.87
N ARG A 306 -29.32 27.93 37.89
CA ARG A 306 -28.66 28.78 36.91
C ARG A 306 -27.76 27.93 36.02
N GLY A 307 -28.13 27.82 34.75
CA GLY A 307 -27.40 27.01 33.77
C GLY A 307 -27.75 25.52 33.81
N GLY A 308 -26.93 24.71 33.14
CA GLY A 308 -27.12 23.26 33.03
C GLY A 308 -27.96 22.79 31.84
N THR A 309 -27.67 21.60 31.33
CA THR A 309 -28.40 20.94 30.24
C THR A 309 -28.70 19.49 30.64
N GLY A 310 -29.89 18.96 30.32
CA GLY A 310 -30.23 17.55 30.64
C GLY A 310 -30.34 17.24 32.14
N LEU A 311 -30.74 18.20 32.95
CA LEU A 311 -30.76 18.06 34.42
C LEU A 311 -31.92 17.15 34.86
N SER A 312 -31.61 16.19 35.74
CA SER A 312 -32.59 15.48 36.56
C SER A 312 -32.40 15.89 38.01
N VAL A 313 -33.50 16.25 38.69
CA VAL A 313 -33.47 16.80 40.05
C VAL A 313 -34.10 15.77 40.99
N ALA A 314 -33.28 15.15 41.83
CA ALA A 314 -33.76 14.33 42.94
C ALA A 314 -33.83 15.19 44.21
N TYR A 315 -34.99 15.24 44.87
CA TYR A 315 -35.16 15.96 46.12
C TYR A 315 -35.84 15.09 47.18
N ASN A 316 -35.60 15.43 48.45
CA ASN A 316 -36.23 14.77 49.58
C ASN A 316 -36.57 15.83 50.63
N ILE A 317 -37.81 15.81 51.11
CA ILE A 317 -38.26 16.75 52.15
C ILE A 317 -38.25 16.00 53.48
N THR A 318 -37.33 16.38 54.36
CA THR A 318 -37.24 15.87 55.72
C THR A 318 -37.78 16.90 56.70
N VAL A 319 -38.65 16.46 57.61
CA VAL A 319 -39.01 17.25 58.78
C VAL A 319 -37.97 16.94 59.84
N GLN A 320 -37.30 17.96 60.39
CA GLN A 320 -36.48 17.77 61.59
C GLN A 320 -37.42 17.17 62.66
N ASP A 321 -37.19 15.89 62.98
CA ASP A 321 -37.94 15.03 63.92
C ASP A 321 -39.00 14.03 63.37
N GLN A 322 -39.17 13.84 62.04
CA GLN A 322 -39.96 12.72 61.46
C GLN A 322 -39.42 12.19 60.10
N GLU A 323 -39.79 10.95 59.72
CA GLU A 323 -39.30 10.25 58.52
C GLU A 323 -39.55 11.01 57.20
N PRO A 324 -38.64 10.88 56.20
CA PRO A 324 -38.71 11.62 54.93
C PRO A 324 -39.91 11.23 54.05
N GLY A 325 -40.58 12.24 53.48
CA GLY A 325 -41.52 12.04 52.37
C GLY A 325 -40.78 12.11 51.03
N ARG A 326 -40.82 11.03 50.23
CA ARG A 326 -40.27 10.99 48.87
C ARG A 326 -41.26 11.57 47.85
N GLY A 327 -40.81 12.49 47.02
CA GLY A 327 -41.47 12.92 45.79
C GLY A 327 -40.55 12.70 44.59
N GLU A 328 -41.10 12.21 43.49
CA GLU A 328 -40.44 12.06 42.18
C GLU A 328 -41.20 12.91 41.15
N GLU A 329 -40.49 13.62 40.29
CA GLU A 329 -40.98 14.20 39.03
C GLU A 329 -39.86 14.15 37.97
#